data_AF-A0AA90PRN2-F1
#
_entry.id   AF-A0AA90PRN2-F1
#
_cell.length_a   1.000
_cell.length_b   1.000
_cell.length_c   1.000
_cell.angle_alpha   90.00
_cell.angle_beta   90.00
_cell.angle_gamma   90.00
#
_symmetry.space_group_name_H-M   'P 1'
#
loop_
_entity.id
_entity.type
_entity.pdbx_description
1 polymer ?
#
loop_
_entity_poly.entity_id
_entity_poly.type
_entity_poly.pdbx_seq_one_letter_code
_entity_poly.pdbx_strand_id
1 'polypeptide(L)'
;MTITELIKEVLQMSDYPLTAAEIWDVACQKGLDKKLSQISPDPVAEISIYTTKNTNDFIQYKFKPSKFWLVSKGDCSVSLPFLLLEVIENKKSDFPTKALKNAADFFQELFDLREGALSLKIKPIEKKPFEVPKKSLVTGRLLAIFFGYLGLGSFYAERYVEGFVQLFLFISFPVLWIFVSFFGFNLGDLWIQDICWIWIFSVPIWWIYSIFLISRYVQNYNLIWESKWKDYEDTLIKDWNVKREEMNFLGLKHLEKMHILFSKVIPIVKTIDELPVKMEVLAGICQGLIDIVAEEQARMLDEIEAENERLQAQREAEEEAQRIEEEREDIANRAAEKIAPQMQYMFEKQQMESNKKIEELKREVKSAKRHTDVGIGVGVANLLKQINKK
;
A
#
# COMPACT_ATOMS: atom_id res chain seq x y z
N MET A 1 -22.70 25.86 -36.18
CA MET A 1 -22.22 24.70 -35.39
C MET A 1 -22.48 23.43 -36.18
N THR A 2 -21.57 22.47 -36.15
CA THR A 2 -21.76 21.14 -36.77
C THR A 2 -22.50 20.18 -35.82
N ILE A 3 -23.05 19.08 -36.34
CA ILE A 3 -23.73 18.08 -35.49
C ILE A 3 -22.75 17.41 -34.51
N THR A 4 -21.49 17.24 -34.92
CA THR A 4 -20.40 16.76 -34.08
C THR A 4 -20.15 17.65 -32.87
N GLU A 5 -20.05 18.96 -33.11
CA GLU A 5 -19.86 19.96 -32.06
C GLU A 5 -21.04 19.96 -31.10
N LEU A 6 -22.27 19.87 -31.62
CA LEU A 6 -23.48 19.76 -30.79
C LEU A 6 -23.44 18.54 -29.88
N ILE A 7 -23.13 17.36 -30.42
CA ILE A 7 -23.07 16.11 -29.63
C ILE A 7 -22.00 16.21 -28.55
N LYS A 8 -20.81 16.75 -28.89
CA LYS A 8 -19.74 16.96 -27.91
C LYS A 8 -20.15 17.94 -26.83
N GLU A 9 -20.75 19.08 -27.19
CA GLU A 9 -21.18 20.09 -26.23
C GLU A 9 -22.27 19.55 -25.28
N VAL A 10 -23.26 18.82 -25.80
CA VAL A 10 -24.31 18.19 -24.99
C VAL A 10 -23.76 17.11 -24.05
N LEU A 11 -22.91 16.20 -24.55
CA LEU A 11 -22.31 15.16 -23.72
C LEU A 11 -21.29 15.73 -22.72
N GLN A 12 -20.69 16.89 -23.04
CA GLN A 12 -19.81 17.59 -22.11
C GLN A 12 -20.59 18.21 -20.95
N MET A 13 -21.80 18.72 -21.21
CA MET A 13 -22.72 19.24 -20.20
C MET A 13 -23.46 18.15 -19.40
N SER A 14 -23.51 16.92 -19.91
CA SER A 14 -24.20 15.81 -19.26
C SER A 14 -23.32 15.10 -18.23
N ASP A 15 -23.86 14.83 -17.05
CA ASP A 15 -23.19 14.02 -16.02
C ASP A 15 -23.34 12.51 -16.26
N TYR A 16 -24.18 12.10 -17.24
CA TYR A 16 -24.48 10.70 -17.52
C TYR A 16 -24.53 10.37 -19.03
N PRO A 17 -24.28 9.11 -19.43
CA PRO A 17 -24.39 8.68 -20.82
C PRO A 17 -25.81 8.85 -21.37
N LEU A 18 -25.92 9.46 -22.54
CA LEU A 18 -27.20 9.79 -23.18
C LEU A 18 -27.44 8.95 -24.43
N THR A 19 -28.70 8.62 -24.70
CA THR A 19 -29.15 8.08 -25.97
C THR A 19 -29.21 9.16 -27.05
N ALA A 20 -29.24 8.77 -28.32
CA ALA A 20 -29.35 9.74 -29.42
C ALA A 20 -30.59 10.66 -29.30
N ALA A 21 -31.72 10.14 -28.80
CA ALA A 21 -32.92 10.91 -28.56
C ALA A 21 -32.72 11.91 -27.39
N GLU A 22 -32.16 11.45 -26.27
CA GLU A 22 -31.88 12.32 -25.12
C GLU A 22 -30.86 13.42 -25.46
N ILE A 23 -29.84 13.12 -26.27
CA ILE A 23 -28.88 14.11 -26.77
C ILE A 23 -29.62 15.21 -27.54
N TRP A 24 -30.54 14.83 -28.41
CA TRP A 24 -31.34 15.77 -29.19
C TRP A 24 -32.29 16.60 -28.32
N ASP A 25 -32.98 15.98 -27.38
CA ASP A 25 -33.91 16.65 -26.48
C ASP A 25 -33.19 17.68 -25.60
N VAL A 26 -32.02 17.32 -25.05
CA VAL A 26 -31.18 18.26 -24.27
C VAL A 26 -30.68 19.39 -25.15
N ALA A 27 -30.28 19.11 -26.39
CA ALA A 27 -29.88 20.15 -27.34
C ALA A 27 -31.01 21.15 -27.61
N CYS A 28 -32.24 20.67 -27.78
CA CYS A 28 -33.42 21.51 -27.99
C CYS A 28 -33.75 22.34 -26.75
N GLN A 29 -33.70 21.74 -25.55
CA GLN A 29 -33.95 22.44 -24.29
C GLN A 29 -32.93 23.58 -24.04
N LYS A 30 -31.68 23.38 -24.47
CA LYS A 30 -30.61 24.37 -24.33
C LYS A 30 -30.54 25.37 -25.51
N GLY A 31 -31.40 25.23 -26.52
CA GLY A 31 -31.41 26.08 -27.71
C GLY A 31 -30.18 25.91 -28.59
N LEU A 32 -29.48 24.76 -28.50
CA LEU A 32 -28.32 24.43 -29.32
C LEU A 32 -28.73 24.00 -30.74
N ASP A 33 -29.93 23.45 -30.89
CA ASP A 33 -30.58 23.14 -32.16
C ASP A 33 -30.62 24.37 -33.10
N LYS A 34 -30.88 25.56 -32.54
CA LYS A 34 -30.97 26.82 -33.28
C LYS A 34 -29.62 27.32 -33.81
N LYS A 35 -28.50 26.79 -33.29
CA LYS A 35 -27.14 27.14 -33.71
C LYS A 35 -26.60 26.22 -34.82
N LEU A 36 -27.35 25.18 -35.18
CA LEU A 36 -27.00 24.30 -36.30
C LEU A 36 -27.22 25.05 -37.61
N SER A 37 -26.22 24.97 -38.50
CA SER A 37 -26.31 25.58 -39.83
C SER A 37 -27.30 24.85 -40.74
N GLN A 38 -27.57 23.57 -40.46
CA GLN A 38 -28.50 22.72 -41.19
C GLN A 38 -29.04 21.66 -40.22
N ILE A 39 -30.36 21.45 -40.24
CA ILE A 39 -31.04 20.41 -39.46
C ILE A 39 -31.47 19.32 -40.43
N SER A 40 -31.03 18.08 -40.20
CA SER A 40 -31.47 16.92 -40.96
C SER A 40 -32.97 16.65 -40.75
N PRO A 41 -33.67 16.06 -41.73
CA PRO A 41 -35.05 15.60 -41.57
C PRO A 41 -35.23 14.62 -40.39
N ASP A 42 -34.19 13.88 -40.03
CA ASP A 42 -34.16 12.99 -38.85
C ASP A 42 -32.85 13.21 -38.07
N PRO A 43 -32.84 14.17 -37.13
CA PRO A 43 -31.64 14.52 -36.38
C PRO A 43 -31.25 13.41 -35.38
N VAL A 44 -32.20 12.61 -34.90
CA VAL A 44 -31.92 11.52 -33.95
C VAL A 44 -31.21 10.37 -34.66
N ALA A 45 -31.66 10.00 -35.86
CA ALA A 45 -30.97 8.99 -36.67
C ALA A 45 -29.56 9.46 -37.07
N GLU A 46 -29.40 10.74 -37.43
CA GLU A 46 -28.10 11.30 -37.78
C GLU A 46 -27.13 11.27 -36.60
N ILE A 47 -27.57 11.67 -35.40
CA ILE A 47 -26.79 11.57 -34.16
C ILE A 47 -26.37 10.12 -33.91
N SER A 48 -27.31 9.16 -34.01
CA SER A 48 -27.03 7.75 -33.77
C SER A 48 -26.01 7.18 -34.77
N ILE A 49 -26.07 7.57 -36.05
CA ILE A 49 -25.11 7.14 -37.07
C ILE A 49 -23.74 7.75 -36.81
N TYR A 50 -23.71 9.02 -36.41
CA TYR A 50 -22.46 9.73 -36.19
C TYR A 50 -21.70 9.19 -34.98
N THR A 51 -22.39 8.99 -33.85
CA THR A 51 -21.79 8.46 -32.62
C THR A 51 -21.35 7.00 -32.76
N THR A 52 -22.03 6.20 -33.59
CA THR A 52 -21.62 4.80 -33.84
C THR A 52 -20.46 4.68 -34.83
N LYS A 53 -20.35 5.58 -35.81
CA LYS A 53 -19.24 5.56 -36.78
C LYS A 53 -17.96 6.18 -36.25
N ASN A 54 -18.04 7.12 -35.31
CA ASN A 54 -16.89 7.88 -34.86
C ASN A 54 -16.43 7.45 -33.46
N THR A 55 -15.83 6.27 -33.38
CA THR A 55 -15.36 5.65 -32.12
C THR A 55 -14.18 6.35 -31.47
N ASN A 56 -13.54 7.29 -32.17
CA ASN A 56 -12.40 8.04 -31.63
C ASN A 56 -12.83 9.10 -30.63
N ASP A 57 -14.04 9.65 -30.81
CA ASP A 57 -14.58 10.73 -29.97
C ASP A 57 -15.62 10.23 -28.97
N PHE A 58 -16.31 9.12 -29.28
CA PHE A 58 -17.44 8.61 -28.51
C PHE A 58 -17.27 7.15 -28.11
N ILE A 59 -17.70 6.84 -26.89
CA ILE A 59 -17.78 5.49 -26.34
C ILE A 59 -19.25 5.07 -26.33
N GLN A 60 -19.56 3.90 -26.89
CA GLN A 60 -20.89 3.30 -26.74
C GLN A 60 -20.95 2.52 -25.42
N TYR A 61 -21.81 3.00 -24.50
CA TYR A 61 -21.93 2.48 -23.14
C TYR A 61 -22.91 1.29 -23.03
N LYS A 62 -24.04 1.34 -23.74
CA LYS A 62 -25.06 0.28 -23.76
C LYS A 62 -25.45 -0.07 -25.19
N PHE A 63 -25.78 -1.33 -25.46
CA PHE A 63 -26.19 -1.76 -26.80
C PHE A 63 -27.65 -1.44 -27.14
N LYS A 64 -28.58 -1.45 -26.15
CA LYS A 64 -30.01 -1.12 -26.34
C LYS A 64 -30.68 -0.58 -25.06
N PRO A 65 -31.32 0.60 -25.10
CA PRO A 65 -31.10 1.64 -26.12
C PRO A 65 -29.63 2.08 -26.11
N SER A 66 -29.09 2.44 -27.28
CA SER A 66 -27.68 2.80 -27.40
C SER A 66 -27.40 4.12 -26.67
N LYS A 67 -26.57 4.08 -25.62
CA LYS A 67 -26.12 5.25 -24.86
C LYS A 67 -24.67 5.58 -25.21
N PHE A 68 -24.34 6.86 -25.30
CA PHE A 68 -23.03 7.35 -25.75
C PHE A 68 -22.40 8.25 -24.68
N TRP A 69 -21.06 8.22 -24.61
CA TRP A 69 -20.23 9.01 -23.70
C TRP A 69 -19.02 9.59 -24.45
N LEU A 70 -18.39 10.64 -23.90
CA LEU A 70 -17.19 11.24 -24.49
C LEU A 70 -15.92 10.54 -24.02
N VAL A 71 -15.04 10.20 -24.96
CA VAL A 71 -13.70 9.64 -24.66
C VAL A 71 -12.88 10.63 -23.82
N SER A 72 -13.00 11.94 -24.08
CA SER A 72 -12.27 12.99 -23.37
C SER A 72 -12.64 13.14 -21.89
N LYS A 73 -13.77 12.57 -21.44
CA LYS A 73 -14.14 12.51 -20.03
C LYS A 73 -13.45 11.38 -19.26
N GLY A 74 -12.59 10.60 -19.91
CA GLY A 74 -11.86 9.49 -19.31
C GLY A 74 -12.66 8.19 -19.26
N ASP A 75 -11.96 7.09 -18.95
CA ASP A 75 -12.54 5.75 -18.86
C ASP A 75 -13.71 5.70 -17.85
N CYS A 76 -14.80 5.03 -18.24
CA CYS A 76 -16.04 4.80 -17.48
C CYS A 76 -15.87 3.99 -16.17
N SER A 77 -14.78 4.17 -15.43
CA SER A 77 -14.65 3.78 -14.02
C SER A 77 -15.76 4.38 -13.14
N VAL A 78 -16.46 5.41 -13.64
CA VAL A 78 -17.69 6.02 -13.08
C VAL A 78 -18.93 5.09 -13.14
N SER A 79 -18.85 3.94 -13.80
CA SER A 79 -20.05 3.13 -14.13
C SER A 79 -20.45 2.03 -13.14
N LEU A 80 -19.60 1.69 -12.15
CA LEU A 80 -19.91 0.64 -11.17
C LEU A 80 -21.12 1.00 -10.29
N PRO A 81 -21.23 2.23 -9.74
CA PRO A 81 -22.41 2.64 -8.98
C PRO A 81 -23.67 2.65 -9.85
N PHE A 82 -23.55 3.03 -11.12
CA PHE A 82 -24.67 3.18 -12.05
C PHE A 82 -25.22 1.83 -12.56
N LEU A 83 -24.35 0.86 -12.88
CA LEU A 83 -24.78 -0.50 -13.23
C LEU A 83 -25.51 -1.17 -12.05
N LEU A 84 -25.08 -0.88 -10.81
CA LEU A 84 -25.79 -1.34 -9.62
C LEU A 84 -27.16 -0.66 -9.48
N LEU A 85 -27.25 0.67 -9.62
CA LEU A 85 -28.50 1.42 -9.54
C LEU A 85 -29.50 1.02 -10.63
N GLU A 86 -29.04 0.78 -11.86
CA GLU A 86 -29.89 0.34 -12.98
C GLU A 86 -30.38 -1.10 -12.81
N VAL A 87 -29.61 -1.98 -12.15
CA VAL A 87 -30.05 -3.33 -11.75
C VAL A 87 -31.10 -3.24 -10.62
N ILE A 88 -30.95 -2.29 -9.70
CA ILE A 88 -31.91 -2.02 -8.61
C ILE A 88 -33.24 -1.48 -9.17
N GLU A 89 -33.20 -0.53 -10.11
CA GLU A 89 -34.42 0.07 -10.68
C GLU A 89 -35.16 -0.87 -11.64
N ASN A 90 -34.45 -1.69 -12.43
CA ASN A 90 -35.08 -2.57 -13.41
C ASN A 90 -35.61 -3.89 -12.83
N LYS A 91 -35.13 -4.33 -11.66
CA LYS A 91 -35.67 -5.51 -10.98
C LYS A 91 -36.66 -5.10 -9.88
N LYS A 92 -37.94 -4.97 -10.27
CA LYS A 92 -39.10 -5.09 -9.36
C LYS A 92 -39.24 -6.52 -8.79
N SER A 93 -38.16 -7.17 -8.33
CA SER A 93 -38.22 -8.54 -7.83
C SER A 93 -37.62 -8.64 -6.43
N ASP A 94 -38.47 -9.01 -5.46
CA ASP A 94 -38.31 -9.82 -4.24
C ASP A 94 -36.99 -9.84 -3.42
N PHE A 95 -35.99 -9.01 -3.74
CA PHE A 95 -34.73 -8.94 -3.00
C PHE A 95 -34.82 -7.93 -1.85
N PRO A 96 -34.09 -8.14 -0.74
CA PRO A 96 -34.04 -7.20 0.37
C PRO A 96 -33.37 -5.90 -0.10
N THR A 97 -34.22 -4.92 -0.43
CA THR A 97 -33.90 -3.58 -0.93
C THR A 97 -32.87 -2.85 -0.07
N LYS A 98 -32.76 -3.23 1.21
CA LYS A 98 -31.79 -2.70 2.16
C LYS A 98 -30.34 -3.07 1.86
N ALA A 99 -30.06 -4.30 1.41
CA ALA A 99 -28.69 -4.74 1.13
C ALA A 99 -28.13 -4.09 -0.15
N LEU A 100 -28.95 -4.01 -1.19
CA LEU A 100 -28.63 -3.31 -2.45
C LEU A 100 -28.48 -1.81 -2.26
N LYS A 101 -29.33 -1.19 -1.42
CA LYS A 101 -29.20 0.22 -1.07
C LYS A 101 -27.92 0.49 -0.27
N ASN A 102 -27.60 -0.35 0.72
CA ASN A 102 -26.35 -0.23 1.46
C ASN A 102 -25.11 -0.38 0.57
N ALA A 103 -25.15 -1.29 -0.43
CA ALA A 103 -24.07 -1.44 -1.40
C ALA A 103 -23.95 -0.19 -2.30
N ALA A 104 -25.07 0.33 -2.82
CA ALA A 104 -25.09 1.55 -3.62
C ALA A 104 -24.58 2.77 -2.83
N ASP A 105 -25.05 2.96 -1.59
CA ASP A 105 -24.61 4.03 -0.70
C ASP A 105 -23.10 3.92 -0.38
N PHE A 106 -22.57 2.70 -0.18
CA PHE A 106 -21.15 2.46 0.02
C PHE A 106 -20.30 2.77 -1.22
N PHE A 107 -20.76 2.37 -2.41
CA PHE A 107 -20.07 2.70 -3.67
C PHE A 107 -20.12 4.21 -3.95
N GLN A 108 -21.19 4.89 -3.57
CA GLN A 108 -21.29 6.35 -3.67
C GLN A 108 -20.32 7.05 -2.69
N GLU A 109 -20.25 6.59 -1.44
CA GLU A 109 -19.31 7.12 -0.43
C GLU A 109 -17.84 6.94 -0.87
N LEU A 110 -17.49 5.79 -1.46
CA LEU A 110 -16.17 5.55 -2.06
C LEU A 110 -15.89 6.47 -3.26
N PHE A 111 -16.91 6.77 -4.06
CA PHE A 111 -16.80 7.65 -5.22
C PHE A 111 -16.57 9.10 -4.80
N ASP A 112 -17.31 9.59 -3.81
CA ASP A 112 -17.16 10.94 -3.25
C ASP A 112 -15.79 11.13 -2.59
N LEU A 113 -15.25 10.08 -1.94
CA LEU A 113 -13.87 10.06 -1.42
C LEU A 113 -12.81 10.18 -2.53
N ARG A 114 -13.03 9.53 -3.68
CA ARG A 114 -12.14 9.61 -4.86
C ARG A 114 -12.14 11.00 -5.49
N GLU A 115 -13.31 11.59 -5.71
CA GLU A 115 -13.48 12.97 -6.22
C GLU A 115 -12.83 13.99 -5.27
N GLY A 116 -13.03 13.82 -3.96
CA GLY A 116 -12.37 14.64 -2.93
C GLY A 116 -10.84 14.58 -3.00
N ALA A 117 -10.27 13.39 -3.22
CA ALA A 117 -8.82 13.20 -3.36
C ALA A 117 -8.26 13.78 -4.68
N LEU A 118 -9.02 13.72 -5.78
CA LEU A 118 -8.64 14.31 -7.07
C LEU A 118 -8.67 15.86 -7.07
N SER A 119 -9.44 16.47 -6.17
CA SER A 119 -9.50 17.93 -5.99
C SER A 119 -8.26 18.54 -5.31
N LEU A 120 -7.47 17.72 -4.62
CA LEU A 120 -6.13 18.08 -4.16
C LEU A 120 -5.20 18.05 -5.37
N LYS A 121 -4.82 19.23 -5.89
CA LYS A 121 -3.85 19.41 -6.98
C LYS A 121 -2.49 18.80 -6.65
N ILE A 122 -2.36 17.49 -6.78
CA ILE A 122 -1.09 16.80 -6.90
C ILE A 122 -0.75 16.85 -8.39
N LYS A 123 0.41 17.46 -8.72
CA LYS A 123 0.92 17.49 -10.09
C LYS A 123 0.93 16.05 -10.63
N PRO A 124 0.30 15.75 -11.78
CA PRO A 124 0.37 14.43 -12.35
C PRO A 124 1.83 14.14 -12.68
N ILE A 125 2.40 13.14 -12.01
CA ILE A 125 3.65 12.53 -12.42
C ILE A 125 3.34 11.88 -13.78
N GLU A 126 4.01 12.34 -14.84
CA GLU A 126 3.97 11.70 -16.16
C GLU A 126 4.46 10.25 -16.03
N LYS A 127 3.55 9.33 -15.70
CA LYS A 127 3.80 7.90 -15.86
C LYS A 127 3.75 7.64 -17.36
N LYS A 128 4.92 7.39 -17.96
CA LYS A 128 4.99 6.73 -19.27
C LYS A 128 4.09 5.49 -19.20
N PRO A 129 3.19 5.27 -20.16
CA PRO A 129 2.36 4.08 -20.15
C PRO A 129 3.31 2.89 -20.17
N PHE A 130 3.30 2.11 -19.09
CA PHE A 130 3.94 0.81 -19.09
C PHE A 130 3.11 -0.04 -20.05
N GLU A 131 3.60 -0.17 -21.28
CA GLU A 131 3.05 -1.11 -22.24
C GLU A 131 3.21 -2.51 -21.64
N VAL A 132 2.19 -2.96 -20.90
CA VAL A 132 2.08 -4.37 -20.54
C VAL A 132 1.99 -5.09 -21.89
N PRO A 133 3.00 -5.90 -22.28
CA PRO A 133 2.93 -6.59 -23.53
C PRO A 133 1.66 -7.44 -23.49
N LYS A 134 0.74 -7.18 -24.43
CA LYS A 134 -0.48 -7.98 -24.63
C LYS A 134 -0.07 -9.40 -25.01
N LYS A 135 0.37 -10.19 -24.02
CA LYS A 135 0.66 -11.61 -24.21
C LYS A 135 -0.68 -12.25 -24.55
N SER A 136 -0.70 -12.93 -25.69
CA SER A 136 -1.85 -13.68 -26.16
C SER A 136 -2.37 -14.57 -25.03
N LEU A 137 -3.64 -14.37 -24.66
CA LEU A 137 -4.34 -15.16 -23.64
C LEU A 137 -4.30 -16.67 -23.97
N VAL A 138 -4.19 -16.99 -25.26
CA VAL A 138 -4.00 -18.35 -25.78
C VAL A 138 -2.63 -18.90 -25.37
N THR A 139 -1.57 -18.11 -25.50
CA THR A 139 -0.22 -18.50 -25.09
C THR A 139 -0.15 -18.73 -23.58
N GLY A 140 -0.78 -17.87 -22.77
CA GLY A 140 -0.85 -18.05 -21.32
C GLY A 140 -1.55 -19.35 -20.92
N ARG A 141 -2.68 -19.66 -21.57
CA ARG A 141 -3.43 -20.92 -21.33
C ARG A 141 -2.66 -22.16 -21.79
N LEU A 142 -1.99 -22.10 -22.95
CA LEU A 142 -1.13 -23.20 -23.42
C LEU A 142 0.04 -23.46 -22.48
N LEU A 143 0.66 -22.38 -21.97
CA LEU A 143 1.76 -22.48 -21.00
C LEU A 143 1.29 -23.09 -19.68
N ALA A 144 0.10 -22.70 -19.20
CA ALA A 144 -0.49 -23.27 -18.00
C ALA A 144 -0.82 -24.77 -18.15
N ILE A 145 -1.35 -25.18 -19.32
CA ILE A 145 -1.58 -26.59 -19.62
C ILE A 145 -0.26 -27.36 -19.67
N PHE A 146 0.76 -26.79 -20.32
CA PHE A 146 2.09 -27.40 -20.42
C PHE A 146 2.77 -27.55 -19.05
N PHE A 147 2.73 -26.51 -18.21
CA PHE A 147 3.29 -26.57 -16.86
C PHE A 147 2.47 -27.44 -15.90
N GLY A 148 1.16 -27.51 -16.09
CA GLY A 148 0.31 -28.48 -15.40
C GLY A 148 0.70 -29.92 -15.77
N TYR A 149 0.96 -30.17 -17.06
CA TYR A 149 1.36 -31.48 -17.56
C TYR A 149 2.74 -31.93 -17.06
N LEU A 150 3.70 -30.99 -16.96
CA LEU A 150 5.02 -31.25 -16.38
C LEU A 150 5.00 -31.46 -14.85
N GLY A 151 3.84 -31.24 -14.20
CA GLY A 151 3.70 -31.24 -12.75
C GLY A 151 4.27 -30.00 -12.06
N LEU A 152 4.81 -29.04 -12.82
CA LEU A 152 5.29 -27.76 -12.30
C LEU A 152 4.17 -26.95 -11.65
N GLY A 153 2.96 -27.01 -12.19
CA GLY A 153 1.78 -26.40 -11.55
C GLY A 153 1.49 -26.94 -10.14
N SER A 154 1.75 -28.23 -9.90
CA SER A 154 1.59 -28.86 -8.59
C SER A 154 2.63 -28.37 -7.58
N PHE A 155 3.84 -28.06 -8.04
CA PHE A 155 4.88 -27.42 -7.20
C PHE A 155 4.50 -25.98 -6.80
N TYR A 156 3.93 -25.19 -7.72
CA TYR A 156 3.42 -23.84 -7.39
C TYR A 156 2.22 -23.87 -6.45
N ALA A 157 1.49 -24.99 -6.40
CA ALA A 157 0.38 -25.21 -5.47
C ALA A 157 0.81 -25.93 -4.17
N GLU A 158 2.11 -26.03 -3.90
CA GLU A 158 2.71 -26.68 -2.71
C GLU A 158 2.37 -28.18 -2.55
N ARG A 159 1.94 -28.84 -3.64
CA ARG A 159 1.66 -30.29 -3.69
C ARG A 159 2.86 -31.05 -4.23
N TYR A 160 3.93 -31.05 -3.46
CA TYR A 160 5.23 -31.59 -3.87
C TYR A 160 5.17 -33.05 -4.31
N VAL A 161 4.46 -33.92 -3.57
CA VAL A 161 4.36 -35.36 -3.90
C VAL A 161 3.71 -35.58 -5.26
N GLU A 162 2.62 -34.88 -5.55
CA GLU A 162 1.93 -34.95 -6.85
C GLU A 162 2.82 -34.43 -7.98
N GLY A 163 3.50 -33.30 -7.74
CA GLY A 163 4.46 -32.73 -8.68
C GLY A 163 5.61 -33.69 -8.99
N PHE A 164 6.17 -34.36 -7.97
CA PHE A 164 7.23 -35.35 -8.16
C PHE A 164 6.76 -36.59 -8.93
N VAL A 165 5.56 -37.10 -8.65
CA VAL A 165 5.00 -38.25 -9.40
C VAL A 165 4.77 -37.89 -10.87
N GLN A 166 4.21 -36.70 -11.15
CA GLN A 166 3.97 -36.23 -12.51
C GLN A 166 5.27 -36.01 -13.28
N LEU A 167 6.25 -35.35 -12.66
CA LEU A 167 7.56 -35.09 -13.26
C LEU A 167 8.34 -36.41 -13.47
N PHE A 168 8.27 -37.34 -12.53
CA PHE A 168 8.87 -38.67 -12.68
C PHE A 168 8.23 -39.47 -13.82
N LEU A 169 6.91 -39.48 -13.96
CA LEU A 169 6.22 -40.11 -15.09
C LEU A 169 6.62 -39.49 -16.44
N PHE A 170 6.79 -38.16 -16.47
CA PHE A 170 7.19 -37.46 -17.69
C PHE A 170 8.66 -37.74 -18.08
N ILE A 171 9.58 -37.81 -17.11
CA ILE A 171 11.01 -38.06 -17.36
C ILE A 171 11.33 -39.55 -17.55
N SER A 172 10.67 -40.43 -16.79
CA SER A 172 10.91 -41.88 -16.87
C SER A 172 10.53 -42.46 -18.24
N PHE A 173 9.59 -41.85 -18.94
CA PHE A 173 9.14 -42.32 -20.25
C PHE A 173 10.19 -42.15 -21.37
N PRO A 174 10.77 -40.95 -21.64
CA PRO A 174 11.87 -40.80 -22.59
C PRO A 174 13.07 -41.68 -22.23
N VAL A 175 13.38 -41.80 -20.93
CA VAL A 175 14.49 -42.65 -20.46
C VAL A 175 14.20 -44.12 -20.75
N LEU A 176 13.00 -44.62 -20.47
CA LEU A 176 12.59 -45.99 -20.78
C LEU A 176 12.58 -46.22 -22.30
N TRP A 177 12.09 -45.27 -23.09
CA TRP A 177 12.09 -45.34 -24.55
C TRP A 177 13.50 -45.42 -25.12
N ILE A 178 14.40 -44.54 -24.67
CA ILE A 178 15.82 -44.56 -25.05
C ILE A 178 16.44 -45.88 -24.61
N PHE A 179 16.15 -46.36 -23.41
CA PHE A 179 16.66 -47.64 -22.90
C PHE A 179 16.20 -48.81 -23.79
N VAL A 180 14.91 -48.92 -24.09
CA VAL A 180 14.37 -49.97 -24.97
C VAL A 180 14.98 -49.87 -26.38
N SER A 181 15.12 -48.66 -26.91
CA SER A 181 15.71 -48.41 -28.23
C SER A 181 17.21 -48.75 -28.28
N PHE A 182 17.94 -48.46 -27.22
CA PHE A 182 19.39 -48.61 -27.15
C PHE A 182 19.81 -50.05 -26.84
N PHE A 183 19.06 -50.74 -25.97
CA PHE A 183 19.34 -52.12 -25.60
C PHE A 183 18.81 -53.13 -26.61
N GLY A 184 18.13 -52.68 -27.69
CA GLY A 184 17.88 -53.47 -28.89
C GLY A 184 17.34 -54.86 -28.56
N PHE A 185 16.38 -54.94 -27.62
CA PHE A 185 15.75 -56.20 -27.32
C PHE A 185 15.06 -56.66 -28.60
N ASN A 186 15.56 -57.74 -29.21
CA ASN A 186 14.91 -58.51 -30.29
C ASN A 186 13.60 -59.18 -29.78
N LEU A 187 12.85 -58.50 -28.91
CA LEU A 187 11.46 -58.79 -28.61
C LEU A 187 10.70 -58.21 -29.80
N GLY A 188 10.40 -59.08 -30.78
CA GLY A 188 9.98 -58.70 -32.13
C GLY A 188 8.94 -57.58 -32.22
N ASP A 189 8.95 -56.88 -33.36
CA ASP A 189 8.24 -55.63 -33.71
C ASP A 189 6.82 -55.47 -33.13
N LEU A 190 6.09 -56.57 -32.89
CA LEU A 190 4.77 -56.60 -32.27
C LEU A 190 4.72 -55.97 -30.86
N TRP A 191 5.71 -56.22 -29.99
CA TRP A 191 5.66 -55.72 -28.61
C TRP A 191 5.89 -54.21 -28.52
N ILE A 192 6.76 -53.67 -29.36
CA ILE A 192 7.01 -52.23 -29.44
C ILE A 192 5.75 -51.53 -29.97
N GLN A 193 5.07 -52.14 -30.94
CA GLN A 193 3.84 -51.59 -31.50
C GLN A 193 2.69 -51.59 -30.48
N ASP A 194 2.53 -52.66 -29.69
CA ASP A 194 1.49 -52.74 -28.66
C ASP A 194 1.73 -51.75 -27.51
N ILE A 195 2.99 -51.54 -27.10
CA ILE A 195 3.35 -50.52 -26.11
C ILE A 195 3.06 -49.11 -26.65
N CYS A 196 3.38 -48.85 -27.94
CA CYS A 196 3.06 -47.59 -28.60
C CYS A 196 1.55 -47.36 -28.67
N TRP A 197 0.75 -48.38 -29.00
CA TRP A 197 -0.71 -48.27 -29.08
C TRP A 197 -1.34 -48.02 -27.72
N ILE A 198 -0.94 -48.77 -26.69
CA ILE A 198 -1.40 -48.54 -25.31
C ILE A 198 -1.11 -47.09 -24.89
N TRP A 199 0.02 -46.51 -25.32
CA TRP A 199 0.35 -45.11 -25.06
C TRP A 199 -0.47 -44.10 -25.88
N ILE A 200 -0.66 -44.33 -27.18
CA ILE A 200 -1.49 -43.50 -28.06
C ILE A 200 -2.93 -43.43 -27.53
N PHE A 201 -3.43 -44.49 -26.90
CA PHE A 201 -4.78 -44.51 -26.33
C PHE A 201 -4.83 -44.06 -24.86
N SER A 202 -3.82 -44.38 -24.03
CA SER A 202 -3.83 -43.99 -22.61
C SER A 202 -3.58 -42.50 -22.40
N VAL A 203 -2.73 -41.84 -23.22
CA VAL A 203 -2.47 -40.40 -23.08
C VAL A 203 -3.73 -39.56 -23.30
N PRO A 204 -4.52 -39.73 -24.38
CA PRO A 204 -5.78 -39.01 -24.56
C PRO A 204 -6.82 -39.34 -23.49
N ILE A 205 -6.91 -40.60 -23.03
CA ILE A 205 -7.81 -40.98 -21.94
C ILE A 205 -7.40 -40.28 -20.64
N TRP A 206 -6.11 -40.20 -20.35
CA TRP A 206 -5.58 -39.47 -19.19
C TRP A 206 -5.75 -37.95 -19.35
N TRP A 207 -5.69 -37.43 -20.58
CA TRP A 207 -5.98 -36.04 -20.92
C TRP A 207 -7.44 -35.68 -20.68
N ILE A 208 -8.36 -36.52 -21.16
CA ILE A 208 -9.80 -36.39 -20.93
C ILE A 208 -10.08 -36.49 -19.43
N TYR A 209 -9.54 -37.52 -18.76
CA TYR A 209 -9.66 -37.70 -17.32
C TYR A 209 -9.14 -36.48 -16.55
N SER A 210 -7.98 -35.94 -16.93
CA SER A 210 -7.40 -34.73 -16.31
C SER A 210 -8.22 -33.49 -16.58
N ILE A 211 -8.75 -33.27 -17.78
CA ILE A 211 -9.59 -32.10 -18.08
C ILE A 211 -10.88 -32.14 -17.24
N PHE A 212 -11.53 -33.31 -17.16
CA PHE A 212 -12.76 -33.48 -16.39
C PHE A 212 -12.53 -33.47 -14.88
N LEU A 213 -11.43 -34.07 -14.41
CA LEU A 213 -11.06 -33.98 -13.00
C LEU A 213 -10.55 -32.62 -12.62
N ILE A 214 -9.78 -31.91 -13.44
CA ILE A 214 -9.36 -30.53 -13.16
C ILE A 214 -10.59 -29.64 -13.05
N SER A 215 -11.63 -29.81 -13.89
CA SER A 215 -12.88 -29.06 -13.74
C SER A 215 -13.59 -29.35 -12.41
N ARG A 216 -13.66 -30.62 -12.00
CA ARG A 216 -14.25 -31.03 -10.71
C ARG A 216 -13.36 -30.70 -9.50
N TYR A 217 -12.05 -30.69 -9.69
CA TYR A 217 -11.05 -30.29 -8.70
C TYR A 217 -11.01 -28.78 -8.55
N VAL A 218 -11.25 -27.98 -9.60
CA VAL A 218 -11.41 -26.52 -9.50
C VAL A 218 -12.68 -26.19 -8.70
N GLN A 219 -13.76 -26.95 -8.89
CA GLN A 219 -14.96 -26.85 -8.06
C GLN A 219 -14.72 -27.25 -6.59
N ASN A 220 -14.02 -28.36 -6.35
CA ASN A 220 -13.61 -28.75 -4.99
C ASN A 220 -12.52 -27.84 -4.40
N TYR A 221 -11.69 -27.21 -5.24
CA TYR A 221 -10.70 -26.22 -4.83
C TYR A 221 -11.40 -24.98 -4.32
N ASN A 222 -12.53 -24.54 -4.89
CA ASN A 222 -13.33 -23.47 -4.32
C ASN A 222 -13.85 -23.82 -2.92
N LEU A 223 -14.28 -25.07 -2.69
CA LEU A 223 -14.74 -25.54 -1.37
C LEU A 223 -13.60 -25.69 -0.34
N ILE A 224 -12.44 -26.20 -0.78
CA ILE A 224 -11.24 -26.31 0.07
C ILE A 224 -10.65 -24.91 0.33
N TRP A 225 -10.72 -24.00 -0.64
CA TRP A 225 -10.36 -22.60 -0.45
C TRP A 225 -11.32 -21.93 0.51
N GLU A 226 -12.63 -22.12 0.45
CA GLU A 226 -13.55 -21.58 1.48
C GLU A 226 -13.18 -22.08 2.89
N SER A 227 -12.88 -23.37 3.04
CA SER A 227 -12.45 -23.94 4.33
C SER A 227 -11.09 -23.39 4.78
N LYS A 228 -10.10 -23.36 3.88
CA LYS A 228 -8.77 -22.83 4.19
C LYS A 228 -8.78 -21.32 4.38
N TRP A 229 -9.68 -20.60 3.73
CA TRP A 229 -9.85 -19.16 3.87
C TRP A 229 -10.51 -18.83 5.19
N LYS A 230 -11.41 -19.68 5.67
CA LYS A 230 -11.96 -19.61 7.02
C LYS A 230 -10.91 -19.93 8.09
N ASP A 231 -10.10 -20.97 7.90
CA ASP A 231 -8.96 -21.27 8.79
C ASP A 231 -7.91 -20.15 8.73
N TYR A 232 -7.66 -19.55 7.56
CA TYR A 232 -6.73 -18.44 7.37
C TYR A 232 -7.29 -17.14 7.97
N GLU A 233 -8.60 -16.90 7.89
CA GLU A 233 -9.31 -15.80 8.55
C GLU A 233 -9.24 -15.98 10.08
N ASP A 234 -9.51 -17.17 10.62
CA ASP A 234 -9.40 -17.47 12.04
C ASP A 234 -7.95 -17.38 12.54
N THR A 235 -6.99 -17.84 11.74
CA THR A 235 -5.55 -17.72 12.05
C THR A 235 -5.08 -16.27 11.93
N LEU A 236 -5.55 -15.51 10.93
CA LEU A 236 -5.31 -14.07 10.82
C LEU A 236 -5.91 -13.32 12.00
N ILE A 237 -7.11 -13.67 12.48
CA ILE A 237 -7.75 -13.07 13.66
C ILE A 237 -6.96 -13.40 14.94
N LYS A 238 -6.40 -14.61 15.02
CA LYS A 238 -5.58 -15.04 16.17
C LYS A 238 -4.19 -14.39 16.16
N ASP A 239 -3.51 -14.39 15.02
CA ASP A 239 -2.25 -13.67 14.79
C ASP A 239 -2.43 -12.16 14.89
N TRP A 240 -3.60 -11.63 14.51
CA TRP A 240 -3.99 -10.24 14.73
C TRP A 240 -3.95 -9.93 16.21
N ASN A 241 -4.62 -10.72 17.06
CA ASN A 241 -4.68 -10.42 18.49
C ASN A 241 -3.29 -10.46 19.15
N VAL A 242 -2.37 -11.29 18.64
CA VAL A 242 -0.99 -11.38 19.13
C VAL A 242 -0.12 -10.24 18.57
N LYS A 243 -0.13 -9.99 17.26
CA LYS A 243 0.69 -8.93 16.62
C LYS A 243 0.18 -7.51 16.88
N ARG A 244 -1.08 -7.33 17.30
CA ARG A 244 -1.61 -6.06 17.78
C ARG A 244 -0.86 -5.54 19.00
N GLU A 245 -0.27 -6.43 19.80
CA GLU A 245 0.55 -6.03 20.96
C GLU A 245 2.00 -5.69 20.58
N GLU A 246 2.49 -6.15 19.41
CA GLU A 246 3.89 -6.00 18.98
C GLU A 246 4.11 -4.97 17.86
N MET A 247 3.07 -4.59 17.10
CA MET A 247 3.20 -3.62 16.02
C MET A 247 3.17 -2.17 16.52
N ASN A 248 4.10 -1.36 16.02
CA ASN A 248 4.06 0.10 16.18
C ASN A 248 2.69 0.65 15.71
N PHE A 249 2.25 1.74 16.36
CA PHE A 249 0.96 2.41 16.16
C PHE A 249 0.54 2.57 14.69
N LEU A 250 1.50 2.73 13.78
CA LEU A 250 1.29 2.91 12.35
C LEU A 250 0.83 1.65 11.61
N GLY A 251 1.44 0.49 11.90
CA GLY A 251 1.05 -0.79 11.28
C GLY A 251 -0.36 -1.22 11.71
N LEU A 252 -0.70 -0.88 12.95
CA LEU A 252 -2.02 -1.08 13.54
C LEU A 252 -3.11 -0.26 12.83
N LYS A 253 -2.83 1.03 12.56
CA LYS A 253 -3.76 1.92 11.85
C LYS A 253 -3.97 1.51 10.39
N HIS A 254 -2.94 0.96 9.74
CA HIS A 254 -3.01 0.45 8.37
C HIS A 254 -3.81 -0.85 8.26
N LEU A 255 -3.56 -1.80 9.16
CA LEU A 255 -4.32 -3.04 9.23
C LEU A 255 -5.79 -2.80 9.58
N GLU A 256 -6.07 -1.81 10.44
CA GLU A 256 -7.44 -1.40 10.77
C GLU A 256 -8.17 -0.83 9.56
N LYS A 257 -7.54 0.05 8.77
CA LYS A 257 -8.10 0.54 7.51
C LYS A 257 -8.37 -0.59 6.51
N MET A 258 -7.42 -1.51 6.34
CA MET A 258 -7.55 -2.66 5.44
C MET A 258 -8.68 -3.59 5.89
N HIS A 259 -8.79 -3.87 7.19
CA HIS A 259 -9.89 -4.67 7.72
C HIS A 259 -11.25 -3.98 7.57
N ILE A 260 -11.34 -2.66 7.76
CA ILE A 260 -12.56 -1.90 7.47
C ILE A 260 -12.92 -2.02 5.99
N LEU A 261 -11.93 -1.98 5.09
CA LEU A 261 -12.15 -2.16 3.66
C LEU A 261 -12.65 -3.59 3.36
N PHE A 262 -11.96 -4.61 3.84
CA PHE A 262 -12.33 -6.02 3.61
C PHE A 262 -13.66 -6.41 4.24
N SER A 263 -13.94 -5.95 5.47
CA SER A 263 -15.23 -6.20 6.14
C SER A 263 -16.42 -5.57 5.42
N LYS A 264 -16.21 -4.50 4.63
CA LYS A 264 -17.23 -3.91 3.77
C LYS A 264 -17.32 -4.59 2.40
N VAL A 265 -16.21 -5.08 1.84
CA VAL A 265 -16.16 -5.74 0.51
C VAL A 265 -16.65 -7.19 0.56
N ILE A 266 -16.32 -7.96 1.60
CA ILE A 266 -16.69 -9.38 1.73
C ILE A 266 -18.22 -9.62 1.64
N PRO A 267 -19.07 -8.84 2.35
CA PRO A 267 -20.52 -8.99 2.23
C PRO A 267 -21.03 -8.70 0.81
N ILE A 268 -20.41 -7.77 0.09
CA ILE A 268 -20.78 -7.40 -1.28
C ILE A 268 -20.47 -8.55 -2.23
N VAL A 269 -19.27 -9.13 -2.14
CA VAL A 269 -18.88 -10.31 -2.95
C VAL A 269 -19.82 -11.49 -2.70
N LYS A 270 -20.19 -11.73 -1.44
CA LYS A 270 -21.12 -12.81 -1.08
C LYS A 270 -22.54 -12.58 -1.63
N THR A 271 -23.00 -11.33 -1.63
CA THR A 271 -24.29 -10.95 -2.20
C THR A 271 -24.29 -11.06 -3.74
N ILE A 272 -23.13 -10.82 -4.36
CA ILE A 272 -22.93 -10.91 -5.81
C ILE A 272 -22.99 -12.37 -6.30
N ASP A 273 -22.48 -13.32 -5.51
CA ASP A 273 -22.49 -14.76 -5.84
C ASP A 273 -23.91 -15.36 -5.87
N GLU A 274 -24.84 -14.75 -5.14
CA GLU A 274 -26.26 -15.12 -5.12
C GLU A 274 -27.08 -14.54 -6.28
N LEU A 275 -26.51 -13.62 -7.06
CA LEU A 275 -27.21 -12.96 -8.16
C LEU A 275 -27.10 -13.76 -9.47
N PRO A 276 -28.19 -13.95 -10.23
CA PRO A 276 -28.15 -14.57 -11.55
C PRO A 276 -27.67 -13.53 -12.59
N VAL A 277 -26.42 -13.08 -12.46
CA VAL A 277 -25.78 -12.13 -13.38
C VAL A 277 -24.91 -12.90 -14.36
N LYS A 278 -24.79 -12.40 -15.59
CA LYS A 278 -23.81 -12.92 -16.55
C LYS A 278 -22.40 -12.78 -15.96
N MET A 279 -21.59 -13.83 -16.05
CA MET A 279 -20.20 -13.90 -15.56
C MET A 279 -19.33 -12.70 -15.98
N GLU A 280 -19.61 -12.11 -17.15
CA GLU A 280 -18.88 -10.93 -17.65
C GLU A 280 -19.08 -9.68 -16.76
N VAL A 281 -20.28 -9.47 -16.22
CA VAL A 281 -20.57 -8.33 -15.31
C VAL A 281 -19.94 -8.58 -13.94
N LEU A 282 -19.99 -9.82 -13.46
CA LEU A 282 -19.33 -10.25 -12.23
C LEU A 282 -17.82 -9.99 -12.30
N ALA A 283 -17.20 -10.40 -13.42
CA ALA A 283 -15.77 -10.20 -13.66
C ALA A 283 -15.41 -8.71 -13.70
N GLY A 284 -16.25 -7.86 -14.32
CA GLY A 284 -16.04 -6.41 -14.33
C GLY A 284 -16.12 -5.78 -12.94
N ILE A 285 -17.06 -6.21 -12.11
CA ILE A 285 -17.20 -5.72 -10.72
C ILE A 285 -16.01 -6.18 -9.88
N CYS A 286 -15.63 -7.46 -9.96
CA CYS A 286 -14.47 -7.98 -9.26
C CYS A 286 -13.17 -7.28 -9.68
N GLN A 287 -12.98 -7.03 -10.98
CA GLN A 287 -11.81 -6.31 -11.47
C GLN A 287 -11.78 -4.87 -10.95
N GLY A 288 -12.91 -4.15 -10.97
CA GLY A 288 -12.98 -2.80 -10.42
C GLY A 288 -12.69 -2.74 -8.92
N LEU A 289 -13.15 -3.73 -8.14
CA LEU A 289 -12.81 -3.84 -6.72
C LEU A 289 -11.32 -4.13 -6.51
N ILE A 290 -10.72 -5.00 -7.33
CA ILE A 290 -9.28 -5.29 -7.28
C ILE A 290 -8.47 -4.02 -7.59
N ASP A 291 -8.86 -3.26 -8.60
CA ASP A 291 -8.17 -2.03 -9.00
C ASP A 291 -8.23 -0.96 -7.90
N ILE A 292 -9.39 -0.79 -7.25
CA ILE A 292 -9.56 0.12 -6.10
C ILE A 292 -8.68 -0.31 -4.91
N VAL A 293 -8.67 -1.61 -4.58
CA VAL A 293 -7.83 -2.14 -3.49
C VAL A 293 -6.34 -1.94 -3.81
N ALA A 294 -5.92 -2.18 -5.05
CA ALA A 294 -4.54 -2.00 -5.47
C ALA A 294 -4.11 -0.52 -5.43
N GLU A 295 -4.99 0.41 -5.82
CA GLU A 295 -4.72 1.85 -5.77
C GLU A 295 -4.59 2.35 -4.31
N GLU A 296 -5.47 1.90 -3.42
CA GLU A 296 -5.39 2.27 -2.00
C GLU A 296 -4.15 1.65 -1.33
N GLN A 297 -3.78 0.41 -1.68
CA GLN A 297 -2.54 -0.20 -1.22
C GLN A 297 -1.30 0.58 -1.67
N ALA A 298 -1.27 1.04 -2.91
CA ALA A 298 -0.17 1.87 -3.42
C ALA A 298 -0.07 3.19 -2.65
N ARG A 299 -1.20 3.87 -2.41
CA ARG A 299 -1.23 5.12 -1.64
C ARG A 299 -0.73 4.92 -0.21
N MET A 300 -1.15 3.82 0.44
CA MET A 300 -0.70 3.49 1.79
C MET A 300 0.82 3.20 1.83
N LEU A 301 1.35 2.54 0.79
CA LEU A 301 2.79 2.28 0.71
C LEU A 301 3.57 3.59 0.59
N ASP A 302 3.11 4.53 -0.24
CA ASP A 302 3.72 5.86 -0.38
C ASP A 302 3.69 6.65 0.95
N GLU A 303 2.59 6.56 1.71
CA GLU A 303 2.49 7.18 3.05
C GLU A 303 3.50 6.57 4.04
N ILE A 304 3.67 5.24 4.03
CA ILE A 304 4.62 4.53 4.89
C ILE A 304 6.06 4.91 4.54
N GLU A 305 6.41 4.96 3.24
CA GLU A 305 7.73 5.35 2.80
C GLU A 305 8.05 6.79 3.24
N ALA A 306 7.13 7.73 3.03
CA ALA A 306 7.30 9.12 3.45
C ALA A 306 7.44 9.28 4.97
N GLU A 307 6.74 8.47 5.77
CA GLU A 307 6.86 8.52 7.23
C GLU A 307 8.14 7.85 7.75
N ASN A 308 8.59 6.77 7.10
CA ASN A 308 9.89 6.15 7.40
C ASN A 308 11.05 7.12 7.09
N GLU A 309 10.99 7.85 5.98
CA GLU A 309 11.97 8.90 5.67
C GLU A 309 12.00 9.99 6.75
N ARG A 310 10.82 10.42 7.25
CA ARG A 310 10.73 11.39 8.36
C ARG A 310 11.32 10.86 9.65
N LEU A 311 11.03 9.61 10.01
CA LEU A 311 11.58 8.97 11.21
C LEU A 311 13.09 8.78 11.11
N GLN A 312 13.59 8.43 9.92
CA GLN A 312 15.03 8.33 9.70
C GLN A 312 15.70 9.71 9.84
N ALA A 313 15.14 10.76 9.25
CA ALA A 313 15.65 12.12 9.42
C ALA A 313 15.62 12.59 10.88
N GLN A 314 14.61 12.19 11.66
CA GLN A 314 14.56 12.48 13.10
C GLN A 314 15.67 11.76 13.87
N ARG A 315 15.92 10.49 13.57
CA ARG A 315 17.01 9.72 14.22
C ARG A 315 18.38 10.30 13.89
N GLU A 316 18.61 10.66 12.63
CA GLU A 316 19.85 11.31 12.21
C GLU A 316 20.04 12.66 12.93
N ALA A 317 18.98 13.45 13.09
CA ALA A 317 19.03 14.70 13.84
C ALA A 317 19.26 14.49 15.36
N GLU A 318 18.69 13.45 15.96
CA GLU A 318 18.93 13.09 17.36
C GLU A 318 20.38 12.62 17.59
N GLU A 319 20.92 11.79 16.68
CA GLU A 319 22.32 11.36 16.72
C GLU A 319 23.29 12.54 16.54
N GLU A 320 22.99 13.48 15.64
CA GLU A 320 23.78 14.69 15.47
C GLU A 320 23.73 15.58 16.73
N ALA A 321 22.54 15.74 17.33
CA ALA A 321 22.38 16.49 18.58
C ALA A 321 23.17 15.86 19.74
N GLN A 322 23.19 14.53 19.85
CA GLN A 322 23.99 13.81 20.84
C GLN A 322 25.48 14.04 20.63
N ARG A 323 25.97 13.95 19.37
CA ARG A 323 27.38 14.25 19.06
C ARG A 323 27.78 15.66 19.44
N ILE A 324 26.92 16.65 19.16
CA ILE A 324 27.18 18.05 19.54
C ILE A 324 27.26 18.20 21.07
N GLU A 325 26.42 17.49 21.82
CA GLU A 325 26.44 17.54 23.28
C GLU A 325 27.68 16.86 23.86
N GLU A 326 28.09 15.70 23.33
CA GLU A 326 29.35 15.05 23.68
C GLU A 326 30.56 15.95 23.40
N GLU A 327 30.62 16.60 22.23
CA GLU A 327 31.68 17.56 21.90
C GLU A 327 31.69 18.77 22.85
N ARG A 328 30.51 19.26 23.27
CA ARG A 328 30.40 20.35 24.25
C ARG A 328 30.92 19.93 25.62
N GLU A 329 30.60 18.73 26.08
CA GLU A 329 31.08 18.18 27.34
C GLU A 329 32.62 18.02 27.31
N ASP A 330 33.16 17.52 26.21
CA ASP A 330 34.61 17.40 25.98
C ASP A 330 35.32 18.76 26.02
N ILE A 331 34.74 19.79 25.38
CA ILE A 331 35.27 21.16 25.42
C ILE A 331 35.21 21.72 26.84
N ALA A 332 34.10 21.50 27.56
CA ALA A 332 33.95 21.95 28.94
C ALA A 332 34.98 21.28 29.88
N ASN A 333 35.21 19.98 29.72
CA ASN A 333 36.20 19.23 30.48
C ASN A 333 37.63 19.73 30.20
N ARG A 334 38.00 19.94 28.93
CA ARG A 334 39.31 20.53 28.57
C ARG A 334 39.49 21.95 29.07
N ALA A 335 38.43 22.75 29.11
CA ALA A 335 38.45 24.09 29.69
C ALA A 335 38.64 24.03 31.20
N ALA A 336 37.94 23.13 31.89
CA ALA A 336 38.07 22.90 33.33
C ALA A 336 39.50 22.45 33.70
N GLU A 337 40.09 21.53 32.94
CA GLU A 337 41.49 21.09 33.14
C GLU A 337 42.50 22.24 33.00
N LYS A 338 42.26 23.20 32.10
CA LYS A 338 43.13 24.38 31.95
C LYS A 338 42.93 25.42 33.05
N ILE A 339 41.69 25.59 33.52
CA ILE A 339 41.33 26.61 34.52
C ILE A 339 41.65 26.13 35.95
N ALA A 340 41.49 24.84 36.25
CA ALA A 340 41.75 24.25 37.56
C ALA A 340 43.14 24.62 38.15
N PRO A 341 44.26 24.45 37.44
CA PRO A 341 45.58 24.82 37.98
C PRO A 341 45.74 26.34 38.16
N GLN A 342 45.09 27.16 37.34
CA GLN A 342 45.10 28.62 37.52
C GLN A 342 44.32 29.04 38.77
N MET A 343 43.15 28.44 39.00
CA MET A 343 42.38 28.69 40.22
C MET A 343 43.12 28.20 41.46
N GLN A 344 43.76 27.03 41.39
CA GLN A 344 44.56 26.50 42.49
C GLN A 344 45.76 27.42 42.80
N TYR A 345 46.47 27.90 41.78
CA TYR A 345 47.54 28.88 41.95
C TYR A 345 47.06 30.19 42.61
N MET A 346 45.92 30.72 42.16
CA MET A 346 45.33 31.93 42.74
C MET A 346 44.94 31.72 44.20
N PHE A 347 44.41 30.55 44.54
CA PHE A 347 44.05 30.18 45.91
C PHE A 347 45.29 30.05 46.82
N GLU A 348 46.32 29.33 46.37
CA GLU A 348 47.59 29.18 47.09
C GLU A 348 48.27 30.54 47.32
N LYS A 349 48.24 31.43 46.31
CA LYS A 349 48.75 32.79 46.43
C LYS A 349 48.00 33.61 47.48
N GLN A 350 46.66 33.58 47.48
CA GLN A 350 45.86 34.24 48.52
C GLN A 350 46.15 33.69 49.92
N GLN A 351 46.32 32.37 50.05
CA GLN A 351 46.64 31.73 51.32
C GLN A 351 48.02 32.15 51.83
N MET A 352 49.02 32.24 50.95
CA MET A 352 50.35 32.77 51.29
C MET A 352 50.30 34.23 51.73
N GLU A 353 49.56 35.09 51.02
CA GLU A 353 49.39 36.51 51.39
C GLU A 353 48.68 36.66 52.74
N SER A 354 47.66 35.84 53.02
CA SER A 354 46.96 35.81 54.30
C SER A 354 47.88 35.37 55.44
N ASN A 355 48.66 34.30 55.24
CA ASN A 355 49.64 33.82 56.21
C ASN A 355 50.72 34.87 56.50
N LYS A 356 51.17 35.60 55.47
CA LYS A 356 52.13 36.70 55.63
C LYS A 356 51.55 37.83 56.48
N LYS A 357 50.30 38.23 56.24
CA LYS A 357 49.59 39.22 57.08
C LYS A 357 49.44 38.76 58.53
N ILE A 358 49.12 37.48 58.76
CA ILE A 358 49.04 36.90 60.10
C ILE A 358 50.40 36.98 60.81
N GLU A 359 51.50 36.67 60.14
CA GLU A 359 52.85 36.77 60.71
C GLU A 359 53.28 38.22 60.98
N GLU A 360 52.93 39.17 60.10
CA GLU A 360 53.12 40.60 60.35
C GLU A 360 52.36 41.06 61.60
N LEU A 361 51.07 40.71 61.72
CA LEU A 361 50.25 41.00 62.90
C LEU A 361 50.84 40.37 64.17
N LYS A 362 51.33 39.12 64.12
CA LYS A 362 52.02 38.49 65.26
C LYS A 362 53.27 39.26 65.67
N ARG A 363 54.06 39.77 64.70
CA ARG A 363 55.24 40.60 64.99
C ARG A 363 54.86 41.93 65.62
N GLU A 364 53.82 42.58 65.11
CA GLU A 364 53.27 43.81 65.68
C GLU A 364 52.80 43.60 67.12
N VAL A 365 51.99 42.56 67.38
CA VAL A 365 51.55 42.18 68.74
C VAL A 365 52.75 41.90 69.65
N LYS A 366 53.77 41.18 69.17
CA LYS A 366 54.99 40.92 69.95
C LYS A 366 55.80 42.19 70.23
N SER A 367 55.80 43.17 69.33
CA SER A 367 56.43 44.47 69.54
C SER A 367 55.65 45.33 70.54
N ALA A 368 54.32 45.38 70.39
CA ALA A 368 53.42 46.06 71.31
C ALA A 368 53.53 45.47 72.72
N LYS A 369 53.60 44.13 72.84
CA LYS A 369 53.82 43.44 74.11
C LYS A 369 55.12 43.89 74.80
N ARG A 370 56.21 44.04 74.05
CA ARG A 370 57.48 44.58 74.58
C ARG A 370 57.32 46.03 75.05
N HIS A 371 56.53 46.86 74.36
CA HIS A 371 56.25 48.21 74.81
C HIS A 371 55.36 48.27 76.05
N THR A 372 54.38 47.37 76.21
CA THR A 372 53.60 47.25 77.45
C THR A 372 54.40 46.66 78.60
N ASP A 373 55.30 45.69 78.39
CA ASP A 373 56.15 45.15 79.45
C ASP A 373 57.17 46.19 79.94
N VAL A 374 57.63 47.08 79.06
CA VAL A 374 58.48 48.23 79.43
C VAL A 374 57.65 49.34 80.12
N GLY A 375 56.41 49.60 79.67
CA GLY A 375 55.51 50.58 80.30
C GLY A 375 54.99 50.16 81.68
N ILE A 376 54.66 48.87 81.84
CA ILE A 376 54.21 48.28 83.11
C ILE A 376 55.41 48.09 84.04
N GLY A 377 56.59 47.73 83.53
CA GLY A 377 57.83 47.65 84.32
C GLY A 377 58.25 49.00 84.92
N VAL A 378 58.12 50.10 84.18
CA VAL A 378 58.43 51.45 84.69
C VAL A 378 57.32 51.97 85.63
N GLY A 379 56.04 51.68 85.36
CA GLY A 379 54.93 52.03 86.24
C GLY A 379 54.96 51.30 87.59
N VAL A 380 55.22 49.99 87.57
CA VAL A 380 55.28 49.15 88.79
C VAL A 380 56.56 49.42 89.59
N ALA A 381 57.70 49.71 88.94
CA ALA A 381 58.92 50.09 89.65
C ALA A 381 58.80 51.44 90.37
N ASN A 382 58.07 52.41 89.81
CA ASN A 382 57.81 53.69 90.48
C ASN A 382 56.79 53.55 91.63
N LEU A 383 55.77 52.70 91.48
CA LEU A 383 54.84 52.37 92.56
C LEU A 383 55.53 51.65 93.72
N LEU A 384 56.40 50.67 93.44
CA LEU A 384 57.17 49.97 94.47
C LEU A 384 58.20 50.88 95.16
N LYS A 385 58.79 51.86 94.47
CA LYS A 385 59.64 52.89 95.09
C LYS A 385 58.88 53.87 95.98
N GLN A 386 57.60 54.15 95.70
CA GLN A 386 56.77 54.99 96.57
C GLN A 386 56.25 54.22 97.80
N ILE A 387 56.00 52.90 97.66
CA ILE A 387 55.57 52.05 98.77
C ILE A 387 56.73 51.80 99.75
N ASN A 388 57.97 51.67 99.29
CA ASN A 388 59.14 51.42 100.15
C ASN A 388 59.73 52.69 100.82
N LYS A 389 59.01 53.81 100.74
CA LYS A 389 59.41 55.12 101.31
C LYS A 389 58.38 55.66 102.33
N LYS A 390 57.32 54.90 102.60
CA LYS A 390 56.45 55.01 103.75
C LYS A 390 56.76 53.86 104.70
#